data_AF-A0A7W6F5C4-F1
#
_entry.id   AF-A0A7W6F5C4-F1
#
_cell.length_a   1.000
_cell.length_b   1.000
_cell.length_c   1.000
_cell.angle_alpha   90.00
_cell.angle_beta   90.00
_cell.angle_gamma   90.00
#
_symmetry.space_group_name_H-M   'P 1'
#
loop_
_entity.id
_entity.type
_entity.pdbx_description
1 polymer ?
#
loop_
_entity_poly.entity_id
_entity_poly.type
_entity_poly.pdbx_seq_one_letter_code
_entity_poly.pdbx_strand_id
1 'polypeptide(L)'
;MSSPLSPPPDRTGEASSILWTLALGAALVAIAASPRRVRSEVNDETAPEQPERNGGAHSHKGRSARWVAATQADRGRAAKDPTEIQAPGWKDIAFRVFQEFNKDRVLSVAAGVTFYTLLSLFPAVAALVTCYGLISDAGTINVHLASLRGVLPDSAIDIVGDQVKRIAAKGGGTLGLTFFTTLLLSVWSANAAMKAMFDALNVVYEEEEKRNFFWLNLRSLTFTIGALLFVILALSAIVVLPVVFNFVGLGDGAWALAMLRWPALLIVLLGGLTILYRYGPSREPARWRWVGVGGAVAGLLWIVASILFSWYVASFGSYNETYGSLGAVIAFMTWIWISATIVLLGGEINAEIEHQTARDSTTGRERALGERRARMADTVGAAA
;
A
#
# COMPACT_ATOMS: atom_id res chain seq x y z
N MET A 1 19.90 -35.41 57.81
CA MET A 1 19.71 -34.38 56.77
C MET A 1 20.20 -34.96 55.46
N SER A 2 19.28 -35.38 54.59
CA SER A 2 19.59 -35.99 53.29
C SER A 2 18.68 -35.38 52.24
N SER A 3 19.26 -34.53 51.38
CA SER A 3 18.60 -33.87 50.25
C SER A 3 18.26 -34.89 49.15
N PRO A 4 17.10 -34.81 48.49
CA PRO A 4 16.81 -35.65 47.33
C PRO A 4 17.49 -35.08 46.07
N LEU A 5 18.09 -35.98 45.29
CA LEU A 5 18.70 -35.74 43.99
C LEU A 5 17.66 -35.25 42.96
N SER A 6 17.98 -34.18 42.25
CA SER A 6 17.24 -33.67 41.10
C SER A 6 17.29 -34.66 39.91
N PRO A 7 16.18 -34.89 39.18
CA PRO A 7 16.16 -35.79 38.04
C PRO A 7 16.96 -35.22 36.85
N PRO A 8 17.52 -36.09 35.98
CA PRO A 8 18.29 -35.65 34.82
C PRO A 8 17.41 -34.97 33.75
N PRO A 9 17.95 -34.04 32.96
CA PRO A 9 17.20 -33.32 31.94
C PRO A 9 16.72 -34.27 30.83
N ASP A 10 15.45 -34.12 30.46
CA ASP A 10 14.80 -34.91 29.41
C ASP A 10 15.31 -34.52 28.01
N ARG A 11 16.23 -35.31 27.49
CA ARG A 11 16.84 -35.13 26.15
C ARG A 11 15.92 -35.55 25.00
N THR A 12 14.75 -36.12 25.27
CA THR A 12 13.86 -36.64 24.22
C THR A 12 13.02 -35.54 23.56
N GLY A 13 12.69 -34.47 24.31
CA GLY A 13 11.95 -33.32 23.81
C GLY A 13 12.74 -32.47 22.79
N GLU A 14 14.02 -32.22 23.06
CA GLU A 14 14.89 -31.42 22.17
C GLU A 14 15.07 -32.10 20.81
N ALA A 15 15.29 -33.42 20.77
CA ALA A 15 15.43 -34.16 19.53
C ALA A 15 14.18 -34.11 18.65
N SER A 16 12.99 -34.15 19.26
CA SER A 16 11.72 -34.02 18.52
C SER A 16 11.54 -32.63 17.91
N SER A 17 11.92 -31.58 18.65
CA SER A 17 11.78 -30.19 18.21
C SER A 17 12.72 -29.86 17.03
N ILE A 18 13.93 -30.41 17.03
CA ILE A 18 14.90 -30.24 15.94
C ILE A 18 14.41 -30.96 14.68
N LEU A 19 13.85 -32.18 14.82
CA LEU A 19 13.26 -32.93 13.70
C LEU A 19 12.08 -32.19 13.07
N TRP A 20 11.19 -31.60 13.88
CA TRP A 20 10.07 -30.80 13.37
C TRP A 20 10.53 -29.50 12.70
N THR A 21 11.56 -28.85 13.23
CA THR A 21 12.12 -27.62 12.65
C THR A 21 12.80 -27.89 11.31
N LEU A 22 13.53 -29.00 11.19
CA LEU A 22 14.14 -29.44 9.94
C LEU A 22 13.11 -29.89 8.91
N ALA A 23 12.04 -30.58 9.33
CA ALA A 23 10.94 -30.98 8.45
C ALA A 23 10.17 -29.78 7.87
N LEU A 24 9.90 -28.76 8.69
CA LEU A 24 9.30 -27.49 8.24
C LEU A 24 10.22 -26.73 7.27
N GLY A 25 11.53 -26.70 7.54
CA GLY A 25 12.52 -26.11 6.64
C GLY A 25 12.58 -26.82 5.28
N ALA A 26 12.58 -28.15 5.28
CA ALA A 26 12.60 -28.95 4.05
C ALA A 26 11.31 -28.80 3.24
N ALA A 27 10.15 -28.72 3.89
CA ALA A 27 8.86 -28.49 3.22
C ALA A 27 8.79 -27.11 2.55
N LEU A 28 9.33 -26.06 3.19
CA LEU A 28 9.40 -24.72 2.61
C LEU A 28 10.33 -24.65 1.40
N VAL A 29 11.46 -25.35 1.44
CA VAL A 29 12.39 -25.45 0.30
C VAL A 29 11.77 -26.27 -0.84
N ALA A 30 11.04 -27.35 -0.54
CA ALA A 30 10.37 -28.16 -1.56
C ALA A 30 9.23 -27.40 -2.27
N ILE A 31 8.50 -26.54 -1.56
CA ILE A 31 7.47 -25.67 -2.15
C ILE A 31 8.13 -24.59 -3.02
N ALA A 32 9.22 -23.97 -2.55
CA ALA A 32 9.96 -22.96 -3.30
C ALA A 32 10.70 -23.52 -4.54
N ALA A 33 11.14 -24.77 -4.49
CA ALA A 33 11.86 -25.46 -5.56
C ALA A 33 10.97 -26.30 -6.48
N SER A 34 9.65 -26.41 -6.19
CA SER A 34 8.74 -27.14 -7.05
C SER A 34 8.64 -26.44 -8.41
N PRO A 35 9.00 -27.11 -9.53
CA PRO A 35 8.89 -26.51 -10.85
C PRO A 35 7.40 -26.26 -11.11
N ARG A 36 7.01 -24.99 -11.19
CA ARG A 36 5.68 -24.61 -11.66
C ARG A 36 5.50 -25.23 -13.03
N ARG A 37 4.58 -26.19 -13.16
CA ARG A 37 4.17 -26.73 -14.47
C ARG A 37 3.68 -25.54 -15.28
N VAL A 38 4.51 -25.06 -16.20
CA VAL A 38 4.08 -24.18 -17.28
C VAL A 38 3.12 -25.04 -18.10
N ARG A 39 1.82 -24.77 -17.95
CA ARG A 39 0.82 -25.29 -18.87
C ARG A 39 1.19 -24.69 -20.21
N SER A 40 1.79 -25.50 -21.08
CA SER A 40 2.00 -25.11 -22.47
C SER A 40 0.62 -24.94 -23.08
N GLU A 41 0.17 -23.70 -23.20
CA GLU A 41 -0.88 -23.33 -24.13
C GLU A 41 -0.37 -23.73 -25.51
N VAL A 42 -0.88 -24.84 -26.01
CA VAL A 42 -0.75 -25.19 -27.41
C VAL A 42 -1.51 -24.09 -28.15
N ASN A 43 -0.77 -23.23 -28.85
CA ASN A 43 -1.33 -22.24 -29.77
C ASN A 43 -2.07 -22.99 -30.89
N ASP A 44 -3.34 -23.28 -30.65
CA ASP A 44 -4.26 -23.60 -31.73
C ASP A 44 -4.88 -22.29 -32.21
N GLU A 45 -4.17 -21.61 -33.14
CA GLU A 45 -4.56 -20.33 -33.72
C GLU A 45 -5.91 -20.37 -34.50
N THR A 46 -6.56 -21.54 -34.56
CA THR A 46 -7.75 -21.78 -35.38
C THR A 46 -9.06 -21.92 -34.60
N ALA A 47 -9.02 -22.11 -33.28
CA ALA A 47 -10.23 -22.22 -32.47
C ALA A 47 -10.75 -20.83 -32.02
N PRO A 48 -12.06 -20.54 -32.10
CA PRO A 48 -12.63 -19.40 -31.39
C PRO A 48 -12.44 -19.61 -29.89
N GLU A 49 -11.54 -18.85 -29.26
CA GLU A 49 -11.34 -18.86 -27.81
C GLU A 49 -12.67 -18.56 -27.12
N GLN A 50 -13.17 -19.54 -26.36
CA GLN A 50 -14.34 -19.34 -25.52
C GLN A 50 -13.99 -18.27 -24.47
N PRO A 51 -14.88 -17.30 -24.21
CA PRO A 51 -14.64 -16.29 -23.19
C PRO A 51 -14.35 -17.00 -21.87
N GLU A 52 -13.23 -16.66 -21.23
CA GLU A 52 -12.88 -17.16 -19.90
C GLU A 52 -14.09 -16.92 -18.98
N ARG A 53 -14.76 -18.01 -18.60
CA ARG A 53 -15.97 -18.03 -17.75
C ARG A 53 -15.63 -17.84 -16.26
N ASN A 54 -14.64 -17.02 -15.95
CA ASN A 54 -14.42 -16.54 -14.59
C ASN A 54 -15.21 -15.24 -14.43
N GLY A 55 -16.06 -15.14 -13.41
CA GLY A 55 -17.10 -14.12 -13.24
C GLY A 55 -16.65 -12.66 -13.04
N GLY A 56 -15.50 -12.28 -13.58
CA GLY A 56 -15.10 -10.89 -13.78
C GLY A 56 -15.68 -10.29 -15.06
N ALA A 57 -15.31 -9.04 -15.33
CA ALA A 57 -15.59 -8.39 -16.59
C ALA A 57 -14.94 -9.15 -17.75
N HIS A 58 -15.72 -9.38 -18.81
CA HIS A 58 -15.19 -10.01 -20.01
C HIS A 58 -14.14 -9.12 -20.67
N SER A 59 -13.09 -9.74 -21.22
CA SER A 59 -12.01 -9.04 -21.93
C SER A 59 -11.77 -9.67 -23.30
N HIS A 60 -11.47 -8.84 -24.28
CA HIS A 60 -11.17 -9.24 -25.64
C HIS A 60 -9.66 -9.20 -25.89
N LYS A 61 -9.13 -10.24 -26.57
CA LYS A 61 -7.71 -10.39 -26.92
C LYS A 61 -7.50 -10.53 -28.43
N GLY A 62 -6.32 -10.17 -28.92
CA GLY A 62 -5.91 -10.39 -30.31
C GLY A 62 -6.88 -9.84 -31.36
N ARG A 63 -7.43 -10.72 -32.22
CA ARG A 63 -8.36 -10.31 -33.30
C ARG A 63 -9.68 -9.75 -32.77
N SER A 64 -10.24 -10.32 -31.71
CA SER A 64 -11.52 -9.85 -31.16
C SER A 64 -11.38 -8.45 -30.57
N ALA A 65 -10.26 -8.17 -29.88
CA ALA A 65 -9.96 -6.85 -29.35
C ALA A 65 -9.91 -5.78 -30.45
N ARG A 66 -9.22 -6.08 -31.57
CA ARG A 66 -9.14 -5.18 -32.73
C ARG A 66 -10.50 -4.94 -33.36
N TRP A 67 -11.33 -5.99 -33.46
CA TRP A 67 -12.68 -5.87 -34.02
C TRP A 67 -13.61 -5.02 -33.13
N VAL A 68 -13.58 -5.23 -31.81
CA VAL A 68 -14.34 -4.42 -30.85
C VAL A 68 -13.88 -2.97 -30.89
N ALA A 69 -12.57 -2.73 -30.94
CA ALA A 69 -12.02 -1.38 -31.03
C ALA A 69 -12.44 -0.63 -32.30
N ALA A 70 -12.61 -1.34 -33.42
CA ALA A 70 -13.04 -0.77 -34.70
C ALA A 70 -14.55 -0.54 -34.77
N THR A 71 -15.36 -1.38 -34.12
CA THR A 71 -16.83 -1.31 -34.19
C THR A 71 -17.45 -0.41 -33.12
N GLN A 72 -16.81 -0.24 -31.96
CA GLN A 72 -17.33 0.52 -30.82
C GLN A 72 -16.64 1.89 -30.66
N ALA A 73 -16.61 2.70 -31.72
CA ALA A 73 -15.89 3.98 -31.70
C ALA A 73 -16.45 5.00 -30.69
N ASP A 74 -17.74 4.89 -30.33
CA ASP A 74 -18.49 5.73 -29.39
C ASP A 74 -18.15 5.47 -27.91
N ARG A 75 -17.30 4.48 -27.62
CA ARG A 75 -16.94 4.10 -26.24
C ARG A 75 -15.53 4.53 -25.85
N GLY A 76 -14.84 5.32 -26.69
CA GLY A 76 -13.47 5.76 -26.40
C GLY A 76 -12.38 4.71 -26.69
N ARG A 77 -12.67 3.72 -27.54
CA ARG A 77 -11.72 2.64 -27.89
C ARG A 77 -10.44 3.12 -28.58
N ALA A 78 -10.46 4.33 -29.15
CA ALA A 78 -9.32 4.98 -29.78
C ALA A 78 -8.71 6.11 -28.95
N ALA A 79 -9.14 6.30 -27.69
CA ALA A 79 -8.72 7.39 -26.83
C ALA A 79 -7.21 7.33 -26.52
N LYS A 80 -6.51 8.46 -26.67
CA LYS A 80 -5.11 8.67 -26.30
C LYS A 80 -4.96 9.28 -24.90
N ASP A 81 -6.04 9.87 -24.40
CA ASP A 81 -6.15 10.49 -23.09
C ASP A 81 -7.51 10.13 -22.44
N PRO A 82 -7.59 9.95 -21.11
CA PRO A 82 -8.85 9.62 -20.43
C PRO A 82 -9.99 10.61 -20.69
N THR A 83 -9.67 11.88 -20.98
CA THR A 83 -10.64 12.92 -21.29
C THR A 83 -11.34 12.73 -22.63
N GLU A 84 -10.80 11.90 -23.53
CA GLU A 84 -11.40 11.56 -24.81
C GLU A 84 -12.42 10.40 -24.70
N ILE A 85 -12.54 9.78 -23.52
CA ILE A 85 -13.51 8.73 -23.26
C ILE A 85 -14.90 9.34 -23.11
N GLN A 86 -15.82 8.89 -23.95
CA GLN A 86 -17.21 9.37 -23.99
C GLN A 86 -18.04 8.75 -22.86
N ALA A 87 -19.21 9.32 -22.57
CA ALA A 87 -20.07 8.87 -21.47
C ALA A 87 -20.43 7.37 -21.48
N PRO A 88 -20.71 6.73 -22.65
CA PRO A 88 -20.93 5.28 -22.70
C PRO A 88 -19.70 4.48 -22.24
N GLY A 89 -18.49 4.96 -22.57
CA GLY A 89 -17.24 4.34 -22.11
C GLY A 89 -17.01 4.47 -20.61
N TRP A 90 -17.35 5.61 -20.01
CA TRP A 90 -17.31 5.78 -18.55
C TRP A 90 -18.31 4.90 -17.81
N LYS A 91 -19.49 4.67 -18.39
CA LYS A 91 -20.45 3.69 -17.87
C LYS A 91 -19.87 2.28 -17.89
N ASP A 92 -19.23 1.89 -18.98
CA ASP A 92 -18.57 0.58 -19.07
C ASP A 92 -17.47 0.43 -18.02
N ILE A 93 -16.61 1.44 -17.87
CA ILE A 93 -15.54 1.47 -16.86
C ILE A 93 -16.14 1.30 -15.46
N ALA A 94 -17.18 2.07 -15.10
CA ALA A 94 -17.79 2.00 -13.78
C ALA A 94 -18.39 0.62 -13.49
N PHE A 95 -19.02 -0.01 -14.48
CA PHE A 95 -19.58 -1.35 -14.34
C PHE A 95 -18.48 -2.41 -14.20
N ARG A 96 -17.40 -2.33 -14.99
CA ARG A 96 -16.28 -3.26 -14.89
C ARG A 96 -15.52 -3.11 -13.58
N VAL A 97 -15.27 -1.87 -13.12
CA VAL A 97 -14.72 -1.61 -11.78
C VAL A 97 -15.55 -2.29 -10.70
N PHE A 98 -16.88 -2.24 -10.79
CA PHE A 98 -17.74 -2.94 -9.82
C PHE A 98 -17.59 -4.48 -9.93
N GLN A 99 -17.54 -5.03 -11.14
CA GLN A 99 -17.38 -6.48 -11.34
C GLN A 99 -16.01 -6.98 -10.83
N GLU A 100 -14.94 -6.33 -11.25
CA GLU A 100 -13.56 -6.69 -10.87
C GLU A 100 -13.32 -6.46 -9.38
N PHE A 101 -13.81 -5.37 -8.78
CA PHE A 101 -13.71 -5.15 -7.34
C PHE A 101 -14.26 -6.32 -6.50
N ASN A 102 -15.36 -6.92 -6.96
CA ASN A 102 -15.97 -8.08 -6.31
C ASN A 102 -15.20 -9.38 -6.60
N LYS A 103 -14.82 -9.60 -7.87
CA LYS A 103 -14.11 -10.80 -8.33
C LYS A 103 -12.72 -10.91 -7.72
N ASP A 104 -11.97 -9.81 -7.67
CA ASP A 104 -10.65 -9.71 -7.03
C ASP A 104 -10.74 -9.70 -5.52
N ARG A 105 -11.98 -9.66 -4.98
CA ARG A 105 -12.26 -9.64 -3.55
C ARG A 105 -11.46 -8.53 -2.87
N VAL A 106 -11.50 -7.32 -3.43
CA VAL A 106 -10.66 -6.18 -3.00
C VAL A 106 -10.74 -5.94 -1.49
N LEU A 107 -11.92 -6.12 -0.88
CA LEU A 107 -12.10 -6.04 0.57
C LEU A 107 -11.26 -7.06 1.36
N SER A 108 -11.18 -8.31 0.87
CA SER A 108 -10.34 -9.37 1.46
C SER A 108 -8.85 -9.10 1.25
N VAL A 109 -8.48 -8.63 0.06
CA VAL A 109 -7.09 -8.26 -0.26
C VAL A 109 -6.63 -7.08 0.60
N ALA A 110 -7.46 -6.04 0.74
CA ALA A 110 -7.22 -4.90 1.62
C ALA A 110 -7.07 -5.31 3.09
N ALA A 111 -7.79 -6.34 3.55
CA ALA A 111 -7.61 -6.88 4.89
C ALA A 111 -6.22 -7.51 5.07
N GLY A 112 -5.70 -8.19 4.05
CA GLY A 112 -4.32 -8.69 4.03
C GLY A 112 -3.30 -7.55 4.11
N VAL A 113 -3.48 -6.49 3.31
CA VAL A 113 -2.65 -5.27 3.38
C VAL A 113 -2.67 -4.68 4.79
N THR A 114 -3.86 -4.56 5.38
CA THR A 114 -4.07 -4.04 6.73
C THR A 114 -3.29 -4.84 7.78
N PHE A 115 -3.36 -6.15 7.72
CA PHE A 115 -2.62 -7.04 8.63
C PHE A 115 -1.11 -6.78 8.57
N TYR A 116 -0.54 -6.73 7.36
CA TYR A 116 0.89 -6.44 7.19
C TYR A 116 1.27 -5.00 7.57
N THR A 117 0.37 -4.02 7.36
CA THR A 117 0.54 -2.65 7.85
C THR A 117 0.63 -2.59 9.37
N LEU A 118 -0.24 -3.30 10.08
CA LEU A 118 -0.23 -3.37 11.55
C LEU A 118 1.05 -4.03 12.06
N LEU A 119 1.48 -5.14 11.47
CA LEU A 119 2.75 -5.78 11.81
C LEU A 119 3.95 -4.84 11.58
N SER A 120 3.88 -4.03 10.52
CA SER A 120 4.92 -3.07 10.14
C SER A 120 4.91 -1.80 10.99
N LEU A 121 3.91 -1.60 11.85
CA LEU A 121 3.78 -0.39 12.67
C LEU A 121 4.94 -0.26 13.67
N PHE A 122 5.29 -1.32 14.39
CA PHE A 122 6.37 -1.25 15.38
C PHE A 122 7.74 -0.94 14.75
N PRO A 123 8.15 -1.63 13.66
CA PRO A 123 9.37 -1.24 12.94
C PRO A 123 9.31 0.17 12.34
N ALA A 124 8.15 0.59 11.81
CA ALA A 124 8.01 1.95 11.28
C ALA A 124 8.19 3.01 12.37
N VAL A 125 7.56 2.83 13.54
CA VAL A 125 7.74 3.73 14.70
C VAL A 125 9.21 3.72 15.15
N ALA A 126 9.86 2.55 15.21
CA ALA A 126 11.28 2.47 15.54
C ALA A 126 12.15 3.25 14.55
N ALA A 127 11.88 3.15 13.24
CA ALA A 127 12.58 3.91 12.21
C ALA A 127 12.33 5.42 12.37
N LEU A 128 11.09 5.85 12.60
CA LEU A 128 10.73 7.26 12.80
C LEU A 128 11.43 7.86 14.02
N VAL A 129 11.40 7.16 15.15
CA VAL A 129 12.09 7.58 16.39
C VAL A 129 13.60 7.64 16.19
N THR A 130 14.16 6.65 15.50
CA THR A 130 15.59 6.62 15.16
C THR A 130 15.96 7.85 14.32
N CYS A 131 15.22 8.13 13.24
CA CYS A 131 15.41 9.35 12.42
C CYS A 131 15.28 10.64 13.25
N TYR A 132 14.32 10.71 14.17
CA TYR A 132 14.11 11.89 15.01
C TYR A 132 15.29 12.11 15.99
N GLY A 133 15.86 11.03 16.53
CA GLY A 133 17.06 11.07 17.37
C GLY A 133 18.33 11.59 16.67
N LEU A 134 18.35 11.72 15.33
CA LEU A 134 19.43 12.40 14.61
C LEU A 134 19.39 13.92 14.78
N ILE A 135 18.21 14.48 15.00
CA ILE A 135 17.95 15.92 14.97
C ILE A 135 17.69 16.46 16.38
N SER A 136 17.24 15.62 17.31
CA SER A 136 16.84 16.03 18.66
C SER A 136 17.32 15.05 19.73
N ASP A 137 17.68 15.57 20.90
CA ASP A 137 18.04 14.77 22.06
C ASP A 137 16.80 14.10 22.68
N ALA A 138 16.98 12.96 23.34
CA ALA A 138 15.89 12.18 23.93
C ALA A 138 15.03 12.96 24.96
N GLY A 139 15.58 14.01 25.59
CA GLY A 139 14.84 14.90 26.48
C GLY A 139 13.80 15.72 25.72
N THR A 140 14.20 16.32 24.60
CA THR A 140 13.32 17.08 23.71
C THR A 140 12.21 16.21 23.10
N ILE A 141 12.50 14.94 22.76
CA ILE A 141 11.47 13.99 22.27
C ILE A 141 10.35 13.79 23.29
N ASN A 142 10.70 13.59 24.56
CA ASN A 142 9.71 13.37 25.62
C ASN A 142 8.88 14.64 25.91
N VAL A 143 9.48 15.82 25.80
CA VAL A 143 8.77 17.11 25.93
C VAL A 143 7.75 17.28 24.79
N HIS A 144 8.12 16.96 23.55
CA HIS A 144 7.20 17.03 22.41
C HIS A 144 6.13 15.94 22.42
N LEU A 145 6.41 14.74 22.93
CA LEU A 145 5.38 13.72 23.16
C LEU A 145 4.39 14.17 24.24
N ALA A 146 4.88 14.82 25.28
CA ALA A 146 4.02 15.37 26.33
C ALA A 146 3.14 16.52 25.82
N SER A 147 3.60 17.32 24.86
CA SER A 147 2.76 18.38 24.24
C SER A 147 1.72 17.84 23.25
N LEU A 148 1.82 16.56 22.85
CA LEU A 148 0.78 15.86 22.10
C LEU A 148 -0.30 15.24 22.99
N ARG A 149 -0.14 15.27 24.33
CA ARG A 149 -1.18 14.85 25.28
C ARG A 149 -2.39 15.77 25.14
N GLY A 150 -3.54 15.19 24.78
CA GLY A 150 -4.77 15.91 24.45
C GLY A 150 -5.09 15.96 22.94
N VAL A 151 -4.13 15.57 22.08
CA VAL A 151 -4.37 15.39 20.63
C VAL A 151 -4.33 13.90 20.27
N LEU A 152 -3.44 13.13 20.88
CA LEU A 152 -3.35 11.69 20.72
C LEU A 152 -3.88 10.96 21.97
N PRO A 153 -4.49 9.76 21.83
CA PRO A 153 -4.82 8.91 22.97
C PRO A 153 -3.57 8.59 23.80
N ASP A 154 -3.70 8.58 25.14
CA ASP A 154 -2.57 8.34 26.06
C ASP A 154 -1.85 7.03 25.76
N SER A 155 -2.58 5.98 25.35
CA SER A 155 -2.01 4.69 24.96
C SER A 155 -1.06 4.77 23.75
N ALA A 156 -1.34 5.64 22.77
CA ALA A 156 -0.46 5.86 21.64
C ALA A 156 0.82 6.60 22.05
N ILE A 157 0.68 7.58 22.96
CA ILE A 157 1.81 8.33 23.52
C ILE A 157 2.70 7.42 24.35
N ASP A 158 2.12 6.52 25.15
CA ASP A 158 2.86 5.56 25.98
C ASP A 158 3.63 4.56 25.12
N ILE A 159 3.03 4.01 24.06
CA ILE A 159 3.71 3.10 23.13
C ILE A 159 4.91 3.78 22.46
N VAL A 160 4.73 5.01 21.97
CA VAL A 160 5.80 5.77 21.31
C VAL A 160 6.86 6.18 22.34
N GLY A 161 6.45 6.65 23.52
CA GLY A 161 7.33 7.06 24.61
C GLY A 161 8.18 5.91 25.15
N ASP A 162 7.61 4.72 25.31
CA ASP A 162 8.35 3.52 25.70
C ASP A 162 9.37 3.11 24.64
N GLN A 163 9.04 3.26 23.36
CA GLN A 163 9.97 2.98 22.29
C GLN A 163 11.13 3.99 22.24
N VAL A 164 10.83 5.27 22.45
CA VAL A 164 11.83 6.35 22.61
C VAL A 164 12.75 6.06 23.79
N LYS A 165 12.19 5.70 24.95
CA LYS A 165 12.97 5.34 26.14
C LYS A 165 13.87 4.13 25.89
N ARG A 166 13.38 3.08 25.23
CA ARG A 166 14.19 1.88 24.89
C ARG A 166 15.35 2.21 23.95
N ILE A 167 15.15 3.14 23.02
CA ILE A 167 16.19 3.59 22.08
C ILE A 167 17.20 4.49 22.79
N ALA A 168 16.73 5.44 23.62
CA ALA A 168 17.57 6.36 24.39
C ALA A 168 18.39 5.65 25.49
N ALA A 169 17.80 4.66 26.17
CA ALA A 169 18.46 3.89 27.23
C ALA A 169 19.63 3.04 26.73
N LYS A 170 19.73 2.77 25.41
CA LYS A 170 20.85 2.04 24.82
C LYS A 170 22.12 2.87 24.61
N GLY A 171 22.11 4.17 24.95
CA GLY A 171 23.32 4.97 25.19
C GLY A 171 24.08 5.41 23.92
N GLY A 172 24.34 6.72 23.84
CA GLY A 172 25.05 7.40 22.75
C GLY A 172 26.56 7.12 22.65
N GLY A 173 26.98 5.86 22.48
CA GLY A 173 28.39 5.47 22.30
C GLY A 173 28.81 5.03 20.88
N THR A 174 27.87 4.77 19.96
CA THR A 174 28.14 4.24 18.61
C THR A 174 27.20 4.83 17.56
N LEU A 175 27.07 6.16 17.53
CA LEU A 175 26.16 6.94 16.69
C LEU A 175 26.21 6.60 15.18
N GLY A 176 27.29 5.98 14.68
CA GLY A 176 27.33 5.45 13.32
C GLY A 176 26.68 4.07 13.22
N LEU A 177 27.43 3.02 13.56
CA LEU A 177 27.09 1.66 13.12
C LEU A 177 25.82 1.08 13.75
N THR A 178 25.58 1.29 15.05
CA THR A 178 24.37 0.76 15.73
C THR A 178 23.11 1.49 15.27
N PHE A 179 23.21 2.79 15.04
CA PHE A 179 22.15 3.60 14.45
C PHE A 179 21.78 3.10 13.06
N PHE A 180 22.76 3.01 12.15
CA PHE A 180 22.51 2.61 10.77
C PHE A 180 21.95 1.18 10.68
N THR A 181 22.47 0.26 11.48
CA THR A 181 21.96 -1.13 11.50
C THR A 181 20.54 -1.22 12.06
N THR A 182 20.21 -0.46 13.11
CA THR A 182 18.84 -0.42 13.68
C THR A 182 17.86 0.21 12.71
N LEU A 183 18.22 1.32 12.07
CA LEU A 183 17.39 1.98 11.06
C LEU A 183 17.14 1.06 9.87
N LEU A 184 18.20 0.45 9.34
CA LEU A 184 18.11 -0.45 8.18
C LEU A 184 17.25 -1.67 8.50
N LEU A 185 17.43 -2.28 9.68
CA LEU A 185 16.59 -3.40 10.12
C LEU A 185 15.12 -2.98 10.29
N SER A 186 14.88 -1.80 10.87
CA SER A 186 13.52 -1.28 11.09
C SER A 186 12.80 -0.99 9.77
N VAL A 187 13.48 -0.34 8.83
CA VAL A 187 12.94 -0.06 7.49
C VAL A 187 12.74 -1.35 6.70
N TRP A 188 13.67 -2.31 6.81
CA TRP A 188 13.55 -3.62 6.20
C TRP A 188 12.32 -4.38 6.71
N SER A 189 12.08 -4.36 8.02
CA SER A 189 10.90 -4.97 8.63
C SER A 189 9.61 -4.23 8.26
N ALA A 190 9.62 -2.90 8.21
CA ALA A 190 8.46 -2.10 7.79
C ALA A 190 8.06 -2.33 6.31
N ASN A 191 9.01 -2.79 5.49
CA ASN A 191 8.82 -3.04 4.06
C ASN A 191 7.75 -4.12 3.76
N ALA A 192 7.39 -4.96 4.74
CA ALA A 192 6.35 -5.98 4.57
C ALA A 192 5.00 -5.38 4.16
N ALA A 193 4.60 -4.24 4.74
CA ALA A 193 3.38 -3.54 4.37
C ALA A 193 3.37 -3.07 2.90
N MET A 194 4.51 -2.54 2.43
CA MET A 194 4.63 -2.06 1.06
C MET A 194 4.61 -3.20 0.04
N LYS A 195 5.24 -4.34 0.37
CA LYS A 195 5.15 -5.56 -0.46
C LYS A 195 3.71 -6.07 -0.53
N ALA A 196 3.00 -6.12 0.59
CA ALA A 196 1.59 -6.51 0.59
C ALA A 196 0.74 -5.56 -0.27
N MET A 197 1.03 -4.26 -0.26
CA MET A 197 0.37 -3.30 -1.16
C MET A 197 0.72 -3.55 -2.63
N PHE A 198 1.98 -3.89 -2.96
CA PHE A 198 2.37 -4.23 -4.33
C PHE A 198 1.68 -5.52 -4.81
N ASP A 199 1.62 -6.53 -3.96
CA ASP A 199 0.92 -7.78 -4.26
C ASP A 199 -0.58 -7.52 -4.48
N ALA A 200 -1.19 -6.68 -3.65
CA ALA A 200 -2.59 -6.28 -3.80
C ALA A 200 -2.83 -5.50 -5.11
N LEU A 201 -1.92 -4.61 -5.50
CA LEU A 201 -1.99 -3.91 -6.78
C LEU A 201 -1.75 -4.85 -7.96
N ASN A 202 -0.88 -5.85 -7.83
CA ASN A 202 -0.72 -6.89 -8.84
C ASN A 202 -2.04 -7.64 -9.07
N VAL A 203 -2.78 -7.96 -8.01
CA VAL A 203 -4.13 -8.57 -8.12
C VAL A 203 -5.07 -7.66 -8.93
N VAL A 204 -5.21 -6.39 -8.53
CA VAL A 204 -6.09 -5.40 -9.20
C VAL A 204 -5.74 -5.18 -10.68
N TYR A 205 -4.46 -5.26 -11.04
CA TYR A 205 -4.03 -5.13 -12.44
C TYR A 205 -4.03 -6.46 -13.20
N GLU A 206 -4.46 -7.55 -12.55
CA GLU A 206 -4.43 -8.93 -13.02
C GLU A 206 -3.03 -9.34 -13.55
N GLU A 207 -1.99 -8.92 -12.82
CA GLU A 207 -0.58 -9.17 -13.12
C GLU A 207 0.04 -10.14 -12.12
N GLU A 208 0.95 -10.98 -12.60
CA GLU A 208 1.83 -11.76 -11.75
C GLU A 208 3.12 -11.00 -11.43
N GLU A 209 3.66 -11.20 -10.23
CA GLU A 209 4.94 -10.64 -9.83
C GLU A 209 6.09 -11.31 -10.61
N LYS A 210 6.66 -10.57 -11.58
CA LYS A 210 7.74 -11.02 -12.47
C LYS A 210 9.10 -10.49 -12.04
N ARG A 211 9.16 -9.54 -11.10
CA ARG A 211 10.42 -8.91 -10.68
C ARG A 211 11.21 -9.88 -9.81
N ASN A 212 12.51 -9.99 -10.08
CA ASN A 212 13.41 -10.76 -9.22
C ASN A 212 13.40 -10.21 -7.79
N PHE A 213 13.64 -11.09 -6.81
CA PHE A 213 13.65 -10.76 -5.38
C PHE A 213 14.40 -9.46 -5.08
N PHE A 214 15.59 -9.26 -5.66
CA PHE A 214 16.39 -8.06 -5.45
C PHE A 214 15.66 -6.77 -5.91
N TRP A 215 15.09 -6.76 -7.11
CA TRP A 215 14.41 -5.58 -7.68
C TRP A 215 13.09 -5.28 -6.97
N LEU A 216 12.36 -6.32 -6.56
CA LEU A 216 11.15 -6.15 -5.75
C LEU A 216 11.49 -5.52 -4.39
N ASN A 217 12.52 -6.02 -3.71
CA ASN A 217 12.97 -5.46 -2.43
C ASN A 217 13.45 -4.02 -2.57
N LEU A 218 14.25 -3.72 -3.60
CA LEU A 218 14.75 -2.37 -3.83
C LEU A 218 13.60 -1.38 -4.04
N ARG A 219 12.64 -1.71 -4.91
CA ARG A 219 11.46 -0.84 -5.16
C ARG A 219 10.60 -0.68 -3.93
N SER A 220 10.22 -1.78 -3.29
CA SER A 220 9.39 -1.74 -2.07
C SER A 220 10.06 -0.94 -0.95
N LEU A 221 11.38 -1.07 -0.77
CA LEU A 221 12.15 -0.26 0.18
C LEU A 221 12.13 1.23 -0.18
N THR A 222 12.33 1.58 -1.46
CA THR A 222 12.25 2.97 -1.91
C THR A 222 10.90 3.58 -1.59
N PHE A 223 9.81 2.84 -1.82
CA PHE A 223 8.46 3.28 -1.48
C PHE A 223 8.21 3.36 0.02
N THR A 224 8.75 2.41 0.80
CA THR A 224 8.67 2.43 2.27
C THR A 224 9.38 3.65 2.84
N ILE A 225 10.60 3.94 2.37
CA ILE A 225 11.35 5.14 2.75
C ILE A 225 10.58 6.41 2.33
N GLY A 226 10.05 6.45 1.10
CA GLY A 226 9.23 7.56 0.62
C GLY A 226 7.99 7.81 1.49
N ALA A 227 7.29 6.74 1.90
CA ALA A 227 6.14 6.84 2.80
C ALA A 227 6.55 7.33 4.20
N LEU A 228 7.66 6.83 4.76
CA LEU A 228 8.20 7.32 6.04
C LEU A 228 8.58 8.80 5.96
N LEU A 229 9.25 9.22 4.89
CA LEU A 229 9.60 10.63 4.66
C LEU A 229 8.35 11.51 4.52
N PHE A 230 7.31 11.02 3.82
CA PHE A 230 6.03 11.70 3.73
C PHE A 230 5.37 11.87 5.11
N VAL A 231 5.37 10.83 5.95
CA VAL A 231 4.85 10.92 7.32
C VAL A 231 5.63 11.94 8.15
N ILE A 232 6.97 11.93 8.08
CA ILE A 232 7.83 12.91 8.77
C ILE A 232 7.49 14.33 8.29
N LEU A 233 7.39 14.54 6.98
CA LEU A 233 7.06 15.82 6.37
C LEU A 233 5.67 16.31 6.81
N ALA A 234 4.68 15.42 6.79
CA ALA A 234 3.30 15.72 7.19
C ALA A 234 3.22 16.13 8.67
N LEU A 235 3.83 15.35 9.57
CA LEU A 235 3.88 15.68 10.99
C LEU A 235 4.61 17.01 11.24
N SER A 236 5.73 17.24 10.55
CA SER A 236 6.49 18.49 10.65
C SER A 236 5.68 19.69 10.16
N ALA A 237 4.97 19.57 9.04
CA ALA A 237 4.11 20.62 8.51
C ALA A 237 2.90 20.93 9.43
N ILE A 238 2.39 19.92 10.14
CA ILE A 238 1.27 20.09 11.08
C ILE A 238 1.74 20.76 12.37
N VAL A 239 2.87 20.33 12.94
CA VAL A 239 3.34 20.74 14.28
C VAL A 239 4.29 21.93 14.24
N VAL A 240 5.31 21.90 13.38
CA VAL A 240 6.44 22.86 13.41
C VAL A 240 6.09 24.14 12.65
N LEU A 241 5.44 24.02 11.49
CA LEU A 241 5.19 25.16 10.61
C LEU A 241 4.38 26.29 11.28
N PRO A 242 3.31 26.02 12.06
CA PRO A 242 2.59 27.06 12.80
C PRO A 242 3.46 27.79 13.83
N VAL A 243 4.34 27.05 14.52
CA VAL A 243 5.24 27.61 15.53
C VAL A 243 6.22 28.59 14.86
N VAL A 244 6.82 28.18 13.74
CA VAL A 244 7.75 29.03 12.98
C VAL A 244 7.07 30.31 12.48
N PHE A 245 5.85 30.22 11.93
CA PHE A 245 5.13 31.41 11.45
C PHE A 245 4.81 32.41 12.57
N ASN A 246 4.47 31.91 13.76
CA ASN A 246 4.28 32.77 14.94
C ASN A 246 5.60 33.44 15.39
N PHE A 247 6.73 32.72 15.35
CA PHE A 247 8.04 33.28 15.73
C PHE A 247 8.57 34.32 14.75
N VAL A 248 8.34 34.13 13.44
CA VAL A 248 8.81 35.05 12.39
C VAL A 248 7.97 36.33 12.30
N GLY A 249 6.88 36.43 13.08
CA GLY A 249 6.05 37.64 13.14
C GLY A 249 5.21 37.86 11.89
N LEU A 250 4.92 36.80 11.13
CA LEU A 250 3.90 36.83 10.09
C LEU A 250 2.56 37.02 10.81
N GLY A 251 2.03 38.24 10.84
CA GLY A 251 0.76 38.59 11.49
C GLY A 251 -0.47 37.97 10.80
N ASP A 252 -1.47 38.78 10.46
CA ASP A 252 -2.75 38.35 9.86
C ASP A 252 -2.63 37.59 8.50
N GLY A 253 -1.43 37.39 7.95
CA GLY A 253 -1.19 36.52 6.78
C GLY A 253 -0.73 35.10 7.11
N ALA A 254 -0.31 34.82 8.35
CA ALA A 254 0.18 33.50 8.76
C ALA A 254 -0.90 32.42 8.72
N TRP A 255 -2.17 32.77 9.00
CA TRP A 255 -3.26 31.80 8.96
C TRP A 255 -3.53 31.31 7.53
N ALA A 256 -3.48 32.19 6.53
CA ALA A 256 -3.67 31.83 5.13
C ALA A 256 -2.53 30.94 4.62
N LEU A 257 -1.28 31.25 5.00
CA LEU A 257 -0.11 30.43 4.65
C LEU A 257 -0.12 29.09 5.39
N ALA A 258 -0.59 29.06 6.65
CA ALA A 258 -0.79 27.83 7.41
C ALA A 258 -1.90 26.95 6.83
N MET A 259 -2.91 27.51 6.18
CA MET A 259 -3.94 26.73 5.47
C MET A 259 -3.40 26.04 4.22
N LEU A 260 -2.44 26.65 3.52
CA LEU A 260 -1.85 26.11 2.28
C LEU A 260 -1.15 24.76 2.49
N ARG A 261 -0.78 24.41 3.74
CA ARG A 261 -0.20 23.11 4.08
C ARG A 261 -1.12 21.94 3.72
N TRP A 262 -2.44 22.09 3.87
CA TRP A 262 -3.39 21.00 3.61
C TRP A 262 -3.48 20.67 2.12
N PRO A 263 -3.69 21.64 1.20
CA PRO A 263 -3.54 21.41 -0.23
C PRO A 263 -2.17 20.88 -0.62
N ALA A 264 -1.09 21.40 -0.03
CA ALA A 264 0.26 20.94 -0.35
C ALA A 264 0.47 19.46 0.02
N LEU A 265 0.07 19.04 1.22
CA LEU A 265 0.13 17.64 1.66
C LEU A 265 -0.78 16.75 0.80
N LEU A 266 -1.94 17.24 0.40
CA LEU A 266 -2.83 16.52 -0.52
C LEU A 266 -2.17 16.33 -1.89
N ILE A 267 -1.51 17.34 -2.45
CA ILE A 267 -0.79 17.23 -3.73
C ILE A 267 0.34 16.20 -3.62
N VAL A 268 1.11 16.21 -2.53
CA VAL A 268 2.17 15.22 -2.30
C VAL A 268 1.58 13.82 -2.16
N LEU A 269 0.45 13.65 -1.44
CA LEU A 269 -0.26 12.38 -1.32
C LEU A 269 -0.75 11.86 -2.67
N LEU A 270 -1.40 12.71 -3.47
CA LEU A 270 -1.89 12.39 -4.81
C LEU A 270 -0.74 12.00 -5.75
N GLY A 271 0.38 12.73 -5.68
CA GLY A 271 1.61 12.39 -6.40
C GLY A 271 2.16 11.03 -5.96
N GLY A 272 2.21 10.78 -4.65
CA GLY A 272 2.63 9.50 -4.07
C GLY A 272 1.77 8.32 -4.54
N LEU A 273 0.43 8.47 -4.52
CA LEU A 273 -0.51 7.47 -5.03
C LEU A 273 -0.33 7.24 -6.53
N THR A 274 -0.14 8.30 -7.32
CA THR A 274 0.10 8.19 -8.76
C THR A 274 1.40 7.44 -9.06
N ILE A 275 2.45 7.72 -8.30
CA ILE A 275 3.74 7.01 -8.38
C ILE A 275 3.56 5.54 -7.97
N LEU A 276 2.77 5.28 -6.92
CA LEU A 276 2.46 3.93 -6.44
C LEU A 276 1.73 3.10 -7.50
N TYR A 277 0.68 3.63 -8.13
CA TYR A 277 -0.03 2.92 -9.19
C TYR A 277 0.81 2.73 -10.45
N ARG A 278 1.78 3.62 -10.72
CA ARG A 278 2.66 3.51 -11.89
C ARG A 278 3.76 2.46 -11.73
N TYR A 279 4.33 2.32 -10.53
CA TYR A 279 5.52 1.47 -10.30
C TYR A 279 5.29 0.30 -9.33
N GLY A 280 4.16 0.30 -8.61
CA GLY A 280 3.73 -0.78 -7.71
C GLY A 280 3.47 -2.07 -8.48
N PRO A 281 2.57 -2.09 -9.47
CA PRO A 281 2.31 -3.27 -10.29
C PRO A 281 3.54 -3.75 -11.08
N SER A 282 3.66 -5.07 -11.30
CA SER A 282 4.74 -5.73 -12.03
C SER A 282 4.48 -5.77 -13.55
N ARG A 283 4.32 -4.60 -14.16
CA ARG A 283 4.07 -4.43 -15.61
C ARG A 283 4.86 -3.27 -16.21
N GLU A 284 4.77 -3.11 -17.54
CA GLU A 284 5.31 -1.91 -18.20
C GLU A 284 4.60 -0.65 -17.67
N PRO A 285 5.33 0.42 -17.29
CA PRO A 285 4.71 1.58 -16.69
C PRO A 285 3.70 2.27 -17.63
N ALA A 286 2.52 2.58 -17.11
CA ALA A 286 1.55 3.40 -17.82
C ALA A 286 1.99 4.88 -17.87
N ARG A 287 1.56 5.62 -18.89
CA ARG A 287 1.78 7.07 -18.98
C ARG A 287 1.02 7.78 -17.85
N TRP A 288 1.60 8.87 -17.33
CA TRP A 288 1.08 9.60 -16.17
C TRP A 288 -0.41 9.99 -16.27
N ARG A 289 -0.86 10.36 -17.47
CA ARG A 289 -2.26 10.70 -17.79
C ARG A 289 -3.27 9.60 -17.41
N TRP A 290 -2.90 8.33 -17.56
CA TRP A 290 -3.80 7.19 -17.35
C TRP A 290 -3.92 6.81 -15.88
N VAL A 291 -2.89 7.13 -15.10
CA VAL A 291 -2.76 6.72 -13.70
C VAL A 291 -3.22 7.83 -12.73
N GLY A 292 -3.21 9.09 -13.18
CA GLY A 292 -3.56 10.23 -12.33
C GLY A 292 -5.04 10.27 -11.94
N VAL A 293 -5.94 9.72 -12.76
CA VAL A 293 -7.39 9.77 -12.52
C VAL A 293 -7.77 8.96 -11.27
N GLY A 294 -7.33 7.71 -11.19
CA GLY A 294 -7.55 6.87 -10.01
C GLY A 294 -6.83 7.40 -8.76
N GLY A 295 -5.69 8.08 -8.93
CA GLY A 295 -5.03 8.83 -7.85
C GLY A 295 -5.92 9.92 -7.27
N ALA A 296 -6.50 10.76 -8.13
CA ALA A 296 -7.42 11.83 -7.73
C ALA A 296 -8.70 11.29 -7.08
N VAL A 297 -9.31 10.25 -7.66
CA VAL A 297 -10.51 9.61 -7.11
C VAL A 297 -10.23 8.98 -5.75
N ALA A 298 -9.12 8.24 -5.60
CA ALA A 298 -8.71 7.67 -4.32
C ALA A 298 -8.47 8.76 -3.27
N GLY A 299 -7.78 9.86 -3.62
CA GLY A 299 -7.56 10.97 -2.70
C GLY A 299 -8.86 11.63 -2.24
N LEU A 300 -9.81 11.85 -3.15
CA LEU A 300 -11.13 12.40 -2.82
C LEU A 300 -11.92 11.46 -1.90
N LEU A 301 -12.00 10.18 -2.26
CA LEU A 301 -12.67 9.17 -1.43
C LEU A 301 -12.01 9.04 -0.05
N TRP A 302 -10.69 9.15 0.02
CA TRP A 302 -9.95 9.08 1.28
C TRP A 302 -10.27 10.28 2.19
N ILE A 303 -10.43 11.49 1.64
CA ILE A 303 -10.90 12.65 2.42
C ILE A 303 -12.33 12.43 2.93
N VAL A 304 -13.24 12.01 2.05
CA VAL A 304 -14.64 11.74 2.42
C VAL A 304 -14.70 10.66 3.51
N ALA A 305 -13.96 9.57 3.33
CA ALA A 305 -13.86 8.51 4.32
C ALA A 305 -13.25 9.01 5.64
N SER A 306 -12.24 9.89 5.60
CA SER A 306 -11.65 10.48 6.82
C SER A 306 -12.68 11.27 7.61
N ILE A 307 -13.51 12.08 6.94
CA ILE A 307 -14.58 12.87 7.56
C ILE A 307 -15.65 11.94 8.15
N LEU A 308 -16.14 10.97 7.37
CA LEU A 308 -17.15 10.01 7.82
C LEU A 308 -16.64 9.15 8.98
N PHE A 309 -15.39 8.70 8.91
CA PHE A 309 -14.78 7.91 9.96
C PHE A 309 -14.55 8.72 11.24
N SER A 310 -14.17 9.99 11.13
CA SER A 310 -14.06 10.89 12.29
C SER A 310 -15.43 11.07 12.96
N TRP A 311 -16.50 11.27 12.18
CA TRP A 311 -17.86 11.34 12.71
C TRP A 311 -18.31 10.04 13.38
N TYR A 312 -17.99 8.89 12.77
CA TYR A 312 -18.24 7.57 13.33
C TYR A 312 -17.53 7.42 14.69
N VAL A 313 -16.22 7.65 14.77
CA VAL A 313 -15.45 7.51 16.02
C VAL A 313 -15.95 8.49 17.10
N ALA A 314 -16.30 9.73 16.74
CA ALA A 314 -16.85 10.70 17.69
C ALA A 314 -18.21 10.24 18.27
N SER A 315 -19.03 9.56 17.47
CA SER A 315 -20.32 9.00 17.89
C SER A 315 -20.17 7.71 18.73
N PHE A 316 -18.98 7.09 18.72
CA PHE A 316 -18.66 5.82 19.39
C PHE A 316 -18.30 5.94 20.88
N GLY A 317 -18.41 7.12 21.48
CA GLY A 317 -18.00 7.41 22.86
C GLY A 317 -18.58 6.47 23.93
N SER A 318 -19.75 5.85 23.70
CA SER A 318 -20.37 4.89 24.63
C SER A 318 -19.86 3.45 24.52
N TYR A 319 -19.28 3.03 23.40
CA TYR A 319 -18.66 1.70 23.25
C TYR A 319 -17.27 1.63 23.89
N ASN A 320 -16.58 2.77 24.01
CA ASN A 320 -15.29 2.89 24.67
C ASN A 320 -15.35 2.55 26.18
N GLU A 321 -16.52 2.69 26.81
CA GLU A 321 -16.74 2.28 28.21
C GLU A 321 -16.68 0.76 28.40
N THR A 322 -17.05 -0.02 27.38
CA THR A 322 -17.07 -1.49 27.44
C THR A 322 -15.77 -2.11 26.93
N TYR A 323 -15.16 -1.54 25.89
CA TYR A 323 -14.01 -2.13 25.21
C TYR A 323 -12.68 -1.36 25.41
N GLY A 324 -12.70 -0.15 25.97
CA GLY A 324 -11.50 0.64 26.28
C GLY A 324 -10.46 0.67 25.16
N SER A 325 -9.21 0.33 25.49
CA SER A 325 -8.08 0.31 24.54
C SER A 325 -8.26 -0.65 23.35
N LEU A 326 -9.06 -1.71 23.50
CA LEU A 326 -9.36 -2.64 22.41
C LEU A 326 -10.22 -1.96 21.32
N GLY A 327 -11.15 -1.09 21.72
CA GLY A 327 -11.96 -0.31 20.79
C GLY A 327 -11.12 0.61 19.91
N ALA A 328 -10.09 1.24 20.49
CA ALA A 328 -9.16 2.09 19.74
C ALA A 328 -8.36 1.30 18.70
N VAL A 329 -7.89 0.09 19.04
CA VAL A 329 -7.19 -0.80 18.09
C VAL A 329 -8.13 -1.20 16.95
N ILE A 330 -9.35 -1.63 17.26
CA ILE A 330 -10.34 -2.03 16.24
C ILE A 330 -10.63 -0.85 15.30
N ALA A 331 -10.88 0.35 15.83
CA ALA A 331 -11.09 1.54 15.03
C ALA A 331 -9.89 1.82 14.10
N PHE A 332 -8.67 1.76 14.63
CA PHE A 332 -7.47 1.96 13.83
C PHE A 332 -7.30 0.90 12.72
N MET A 333 -7.59 -0.38 13.02
CA MET A 333 -7.58 -1.45 12.04
C MET A 333 -8.62 -1.20 10.94
N THR A 334 -9.84 -0.82 11.31
CA THR A 334 -10.91 -0.47 10.36
C THR A 334 -10.51 0.71 9.50
N TRP A 335 -9.86 1.73 10.06
CA TRP A 335 -9.38 2.89 9.33
C TRP A 335 -8.34 2.54 8.26
N ILE A 336 -7.36 1.71 8.62
CA ILE A 336 -6.35 1.22 7.66
C ILE A 336 -7.02 0.39 6.57
N TRP A 337 -7.98 -0.46 6.94
CA TRP A 337 -8.70 -1.31 5.99
C TRP A 337 -9.52 -0.50 4.99
N ILE A 338 -10.24 0.53 5.43
CA ILE A 338 -10.93 1.48 4.56
C ILE A 338 -9.92 2.20 3.66
N SER A 339 -8.80 2.68 4.22
CA SER A 339 -7.77 3.37 3.45
C SER A 339 -7.16 2.48 2.36
N ALA A 340 -6.79 1.24 2.69
CA ALA A 340 -6.26 0.27 1.73
C ALA A 340 -7.30 -0.05 0.65
N THR A 341 -8.57 -0.23 1.02
CA THR A 341 -9.66 -0.44 0.07
C THR A 341 -9.79 0.71 -0.93
N ILE A 342 -9.72 1.96 -0.46
CA ILE A 342 -9.79 3.15 -1.32
C ILE A 342 -8.60 3.23 -2.28
N VAL A 343 -7.40 2.90 -1.81
CA VAL A 343 -6.20 2.85 -2.65
C VAL A 343 -6.34 1.77 -3.73
N LEU A 344 -6.80 0.57 -3.38
CA LEU A 344 -7.01 -0.49 -4.36
C LEU A 344 -8.11 -0.14 -5.36
N LEU A 345 -9.21 0.49 -4.92
CA LEU A 345 -10.26 0.99 -5.81
C LEU A 345 -9.72 2.06 -6.78
N GLY A 346 -8.81 2.93 -6.34
CA GLY A 346 -8.12 3.86 -7.24
C GLY A 346 -7.26 3.14 -8.30
N GLY A 347 -6.60 2.06 -7.91
CA GLY A 347 -5.89 1.16 -8.82
C GLY A 347 -6.83 0.52 -9.85
N GLU A 348 -7.99 0.03 -9.40
CA GLU A 348 -9.02 -0.62 -10.22
C GLU A 348 -9.55 0.34 -11.29
N ILE A 349 -9.85 1.58 -10.88
CA ILE A 349 -10.28 2.63 -11.79
C ILE A 349 -9.21 2.88 -12.86
N ASN A 350 -7.94 2.97 -12.48
CA ASN A 350 -6.85 3.16 -13.45
C ASN A 350 -6.70 1.96 -14.39
N ALA A 351 -6.76 0.74 -13.85
CA ALA A 351 -6.73 -0.50 -14.63
C ALA A 351 -7.83 -0.50 -15.69
N GLU A 352 -9.06 -0.16 -15.30
CA GLU A 352 -10.21 -0.21 -16.18
C GLU A 352 -10.32 0.97 -17.16
N ILE A 353 -9.79 2.14 -16.82
CA ILE A 353 -9.63 3.25 -17.77
C ILE A 353 -8.63 2.84 -18.87
N GLU A 354 -7.52 2.19 -18.53
CA GLU A 354 -6.57 1.69 -19.53
C GLU A 354 -7.18 0.58 -20.37
N HIS A 355 -7.91 -0.34 -19.75
CA HIS A 355 -8.60 -1.45 -20.40
C HIS A 355 -9.70 -0.98 -21.37
N GLN A 356 -10.13 0.27 -21.30
CA GLN A 356 -11.11 0.85 -22.22
C GLN A 356 -10.52 1.13 -23.61
N THR A 357 -9.23 1.49 -23.72
CA THR A 357 -8.62 1.93 -24.97
C THR A 357 -7.78 0.85 -25.64
N ALA A 358 -7.84 0.77 -26.97
CA ALA A 358 -6.95 -0.07 -27.77
C ALA A 358 -5.63 0.65 -28.11
N ARG A 359 -5.53 1.96 -27.86
CA ARG A 359 -4.27 2.71 -28.00
C ARG A 359 -3.31 2.34 -26.88
N ASP A 360 -2.02 2.46 -27.18
CA ASP A 360 -0.99 2.11 -26.22
C ASP A 360 -0.95 3.12 -25.06
N SER A 361 -1.37 2.67 -23.88
CA SER A 361 -1.34 3.42 -22.63
C SER A 361 0.03 3.41 -21.95
N THR A 362 0.96 2.55 -22.41
CA THR A 362 2.27 2.32 -21.79
C THR A 362 3.35 3.31 -22.26
N THR A 363 4.48 3.30 -21.58
CA THR A 363 5.65 4.11 -21.95
C THR A 363 6.47 3.49 -23.08
N GLY A 364 7.20 4.33 -23.81
CA GLY A 364 8.12 3.89 -24.87
C GLY A 364 7.51 4.03 -26.28
N ARG A 365 8.02 3.23 -27.21
CA ARG A 365 7.52 3.18 -28.60
C ARG A 365 6.17 2.45 -28.61
N GLU A 366 5.23 2.95 -29.41
CA GLU A 366 3.91 2.33 -29.54
C GLU A 366 4.02 0.87 -29.99
N ARG A 367 3.37 -0.03 -29.25
CA ARG A 367 3.28 -1.45 -29.56
C ARG A 367 1.83 -1.89 -29.83
N ALA A 368 1.71 -2.99 -30.57
CA ALA A 368 0.42 -3.61 -30.80
C ALA A 368 -0.14 -4.23 -29.50
N LEU A 369 -1.46 -4.46 -29.48
CA LEU A 369 -2.11 -5.21 -28.40
C LEU A 369 -1.49 -6.62 -28.29
N GLY A 370 -1.09 -7.01 -27.09
CA GLY A 370 -0.44 -8.29 -26.77
C GLY A 370 1.08 -8.18 -26.54
N GLU A 371 1.71 -7.06 -26.90
CA GLU A 371 3.17 -6.87 -26.84
C GLU A 371 3.62 -5.79 -25.85
N ARG A 372 2.68 -5.15 -25.14
CA ARG A 372 2.93 -4.03 -24.23
C ARG A 372 3.40 -4.48 -22.85
N ARG A 373 3.32 -5.79 -22.54
CA ARG A 373 3.71 -6.39 -21.25
C ARG A 373 2.92 -5.79 -20.08
N ALA A 374 1.65 -5.51 -20.33
CA ALA A 374 0.70 -4.97 -19.37
C ALA A 374 -0.70 -5.44 -19.76
N ARG A 375 -1.31 -6.32 -18.96
CA ARG A 375 -2.56 -7.02 -19.30
C ARG A 375 -3.70 -6.07 -19.68
N MET A 376 -3.92 -5.03 -18.87
CA MET A 376 -4.95 -4.02 -19.15
C MET A 376 -4.65 -3.15 -20.39
N ALA A 377 -3.39 -3.06 -20.81
CA ALA A 377 -3.02 -2.36 -22.04
C ALA A 377 -3.01 -3.31 -23.25
N ASP A 378 -2.90 -4.62 -23.05
CA ASP A 378 -2.79 -5.64 -24.09
C ASP A 378 -4.15 -6.23 -24.51
N THR A 379 -5.20 -5.91 -23.75
CA THR A 379 -6.56 -6.42 -23.94
C THR A 379 -7.57 -5.27 -23.95
N VAL A 380 -8.82 -5.54 -24.37
CA VAL A 380 -9.87 -4.52 -24.45
C VAL A 380 -11.09 -5.00 -23.67
N GLY A 381 -11.52 -4.22 -22.68
CA GLY A 381 -12.61 -4.57 -21.79
C GLY A 381 -13.95 -4.61 -22.51
N ALA A 382 -14.79 -5.59 -22.18
CA ALA A 382 -16.11 -5.73 -22.78
C ALA A 382 -17.02 -4.53 -22.43
N ALA A 383 -18.00 -4.34 -23.29
CA ALA A 383 -19.13 -3.44 -23.06
C ALA A 383 -20.00 -3.95 -21.90
N ALA A 384 -20.48 -3.04 -21.05
CA ALA A 384 -21.44 -3.34 -19.99
C ALA A 384 -22.88 -3.53 -20.50
#